data_AF-A0A9E2R336-F1
#
_entry.id   AF-A0A9E2R336-F1
#
_cell.length_a   1.000
_cell.length_b   1.000
_cell.length_c   1.000
_cell.angle_alpha   90.00
_cell.angle_beta   90.00
_cell.angle_gamma   90.00
#
_symmetry.space_group_name_H-M   'P 1'
#
loop_
_entity.id
_entity.type
_entity.pdbx_description
1 polymer ?
#
loop_
_entity_poly.entity_id
_entity_poly.type
_entity_poly.pdbx_seq_one_letter_code
_entity_poly.pdbx_strand_id
1 'polypeptide(L)'
;MKSKLRPRAAEPAVLKDATGLGAPPPTSPAALPMHRTQIYLSREEFEFVQGEATRRGEPMAAVIRSLIDERMQVPAEVWEQNPLLASPADPGFVGPADGAINHDHYVHGTPRRWIKRRGRWLEAPPLPADYYTNPASAAAYDRKMEQGR
;
A
#
# COMPACT_ATOMS: atom_id res chain seq x y z
N MET A 1 -53.92 -6.73 16.55
CA MET A 1 -53.06 -5.53 16.67
C MET A 1 -51.81 -5.74 15.83
N LYS A 2 -51.67 -5.04 14.69
CA LYS A 2 -50.53 -5.18 13.77
C LYS A 2 -49.48 -4.11 14.10
N SER A 3 -48.33 -4.52 14.65
CA SER A 3 -47.19 -3.63 14.95
C SER A 3 -46.45 -3.28 13.66
N LYS A 4 -46.53 -2.02 13.24
CA LYS A 4 -45.71 -1.45 12.16
C LYS A 4 -44.26 -1.35 12.64
N LEU A 5 -43.37 -2.21 12.15
CA LEU A 5 -41.92 -1.94 12.19
C LEU A 5 -41.64 -0.72 11.30
N ARG A 6 -41.11 0.34 11.89
CA ARG A 6 -40.49 1.44 11.15
C ARG A 6 -39.11 0.97 10.67
N PRO A 7 -38.72 1.19 9.41
CA PRO A 7 -37.34 0.94 9.00
C PRO A 7 -36.45 1.96 9.69
N ARG A 8 -35.44 1.47 10.41
CA ARG A 8 -34.36 2.26 10.98
C ARG A 8 -33.62 2.92 9.82
N ALA A 9 -33.62 4.26 9.78
CA ALA A 9 -32.80 5.00 8.83
C ALA A 9 -31.34 4.54 8.99
N ALA A 10 -30.73 4.09 7.90
CA ALA A 10 -29.34 3.70 7.87
C ALA A 10 -28.51 4.92 8.29
N GLU A 11 -27.80 4.80 9.41
CA GLU A 11 -26.82 5.80 9.82
C GLU A 11 -25.74 5.88 8.72
N PRO A 12 -25.32 7.08 8.28
CA PRO A 12 -24.30 7.20 7.25
C PRO A 12 -23.02 6.54 7.75
N ALA A 13 -22.47 5.63 6.96
CA ALA A 13 -21.22 4.96 7.28
C ALA A 13 -20.13 6.03 7.47
N VAL A 14 -19.52 6.04 8.65
CA VAL A 14 -18.41 6.94 8.99
C VAL A 14 -17.11 6.19 8.73
N LEU A 15 -16.19 6.79 7.97
CA LEU A 15 -14.86 6.23 7.73
C LEU A 15 -14.07 6.20 9.05
N LYS A 16 -13.58 5.02 9.45
CA LYS A 16 -12.76 4.86 10.65
C LYS A 16 -11.29 5.08 10.30
N ASP A 17 -10.62 5.95 11.06
CA ASP A 17 -9.19 6.24 10.89
C ASP A 17 -8.34 5.03 11.33
N ALA A 18 -7.51 4.53 10.41
CA ALA A 18 -6.49 3.52 10.69
C ALA A 18 -5.21 4.20 11.18
N THR A 19 -5.22 4.72 12.41
CA THR A 19 -4.02 5.26 13.06
C THR A 19 -3.30 4.13 13.80
N GLY A 20 -2.43 3.42 13.08
CA GLY A 20 -1.60 2.35 13.61
C GLY A 20 -0.16 2.45 13.10
N LEU A 21 0.49 3.58 13.34
CA LEU A 21 1.93 3.76 13.07
C LEU A 21 2.62 4.13 14.37
N GLY A 22 3.49 3.26 14.86
CA GLY A 22 4.31 3.54 16.03
C GLY A 22 4.85 2.30 16.75
N ALA A 23 5.38 1.31 16.02
CA ALA A 23 6.37 0.43 16.63
C ALA A 23 7.75 1.10 16.45
N PRO A 24 8.49 1.43 17.53
CA PRO A 24 9.85 1.93 17.37
C PRO A 24 10.73 0.87 16.70
N PRO A 25 11.71 1.26 15.85
CA PRO A 25 12.60 0.31 15.22
C PRO A 25 13.39 -0.45 16.31
N PRO A 26 13.58 -1.77 16.19
CA PRO A 26 14.41 -2.50 17.13
C PRO A 26 15.86 -2.03 17.00
N THR A 27 16.31 -1.23 17.96
CA THR A 27 17.73 -0.99 18.23
C THR A 27 18.39 -2.31 18.61
N SER A 28 19.45 -2.65 17.88
CA SER A 28 20.29 -3.86 17.98
C SER A 28 19.69 -5.13 17.38
N PRO A 29 20.36 -5.80 16.41
CA PRO A 29 19.94 -7.11 15.95
C PRO A 29 20.21 -8.10 17.08
N ALA A 30 19.19 -8.38 17.89
CA ALA A 30 19.14 -9.63 18.61
C ALA A 30 19.34 -10.73 17.55
N ALA A 31 20.39 -11.55 17.72
CA ALA A 31 20.75 -12.59 16.77
C ALA A 31 19.50 -13.41 16.46
N LEU A 32 18.99 -13.30 15.24
CA LEU A 32 17.83 -14.05 14.78
C LEU A 32 18.10 -15.55 15.01
N PRO A 33 17.07 -16.35 15.32
CA PRO A 33 17.26 -17.79 15.54
C PRO A 33 17.96 -18.43 14.34
N MET A 34 19.09 -19.09 14.58
CA MET A 34 19.87 -19.74 13.53
C MET A 34 19.31 -21.13 13.23
N HIS A 35 19.00 -21.40 11.96
CA HIS A 35 18.57 -22.71 11.49
C HIS A 35 19.77 -23.50 10.95
N ARG A 36 20.00 -24.71 11.48
CA ARG A 36 21.02 -25.63 10.95
C ARG A 36 20.48 -26.26 9.66
N THR A 37 21.17 -25.99 8.55
CA THR A 37 20.81 -26.51 7.23
C THR A 37 21.90 -27.46 6.72
N GLN A 38 21.47 -28.60 6.17
CA GLN A 38 22.34 -29.53 5.46
C GLN A 38 22.11 -29.36 3.95
N ILE A 39 23.19 -29.16 3.20
CA ILE A 39 23.17 -29.08 1.75
C ILE A 39 24.07 -30.16 1.17
N TYR A 40 23.66 -30.73 0.06
CA TYR A 40 24.48 -31.65 -0.72
C TYR A 40 25.12 -30.87 -1.87
N LEU A 41 26.43 -31.00 -2.00
CA LEU A 41 27.19 -30.38 -3.08
C LEU A 41 27.64 -31.46 -4.05
N SER A 42 27.64 -31.14 -5.34
CA SER A 42 28.36 -31.93 -6.33
C SER A 42 29.87 -31.86 -6.06
N ARG A 43 30.63 -32.77 -6.67
CA ARG A 43 32.08 -32.76 -6.54
C ARG A 43 32.70 -31.44 -7.01
N GLU A 44 32.23 -30.92 -8.15
CA GLU A 44 32.72 -29.68 -8.74
C GLU A 44 32.42 -28.47 -7.83
N GLU A 45 31.22 -28.42 -7.24
CA GLU A 45 30.84 -27.37 -6.29
C GLU A 45 31.67 -27.41 -5.01
N PHE A 46 31.93 -28.61 -4.49
CA PHE A 46 32.79 -28.79 -3.33
C PHE A 46 34.23 -28.33 -3.61
N GLU A 47 34.82 -28.76 -4.73
CA GLU A 47 36.18 -28.38 -5.15
C GLU A 47 36.27 -26.86 -5.37
N PHE A 48 35.25 -26.24 -5.95
CA PHE A 48 35.16 -24.79 -6.08
C PHE A 48 35.19 -24.06 -4.72
N VAL A 49 34.31 -24.46 -3.79
CA VAL A 49 34.24 -23.83 -2.45
C VAL A 49 35.55 -24.02 -1.69
N GLN A 50 36.18 -25.19 -1.80
CA GLN A 50 37.47 -25.48 -1.18
C GLN A 50 38.60 -24.63 -1.77
N GLY A 51 38.62 -24.46 -3.10
CA GLY A 51 39.56 -23.58 -3.79
C GLY A 51 39.41 -22.12 -3.34
N GLU A 52 38.18 -21.62 -3.29
CA GLU A 52 37.88 -20.26 -2.82
C GLU A 52 38.24 -20.05 -1.35
N ALA A 53 37.94 -21.02 -0.48
CA ALA A 53 38.33 -20.99 0.93
C ALA A 53 39.85 -20.88 1.10
N THR A 54 40.60 -21.67 0.32
CA THR A 54 42.07 -21.64 0.33
C THR A 54 42.61 -20.31 -0.19
N ARG A 55 42.03 -19.78 -1.27
CA ARG A 55 42.42 -18.51 -1.89
C ARG A 55 42.20 -17.32 -0.95
N ARG A 56 41.10 -17.33 -0.18
CA ARG A 56 40.69 -16.25 0.73
C ARG A 56 41.26 -16.40 2.15
N GLY A 57 41.78 -17.59 2.49
CA GLY A 57 42.22 -17.89 3.86
C GLY A 57 41.07 -18.00 4.87
N GLU A 58 39.88 -18.36 4.40
CA GLU A 58 38.64 -18.40 5.17
C GLU A 58 38.09 -19.83 5.27
N PRO A 59 37.30 -20.16 6.30
CA PRO A 59 36.62 -21.45 6.35
C PRO A 59 35.56 -21.54 5.24
N MET A 60 35.37 -22.74 4.67
CA MET A 60 34.36 -22.99 3.63
C MET A 60 32.96 -22.49 4.00
N ALA A 61 32.59 -22.55 5.29
CA ALA A 61 31.32 -22.04 5.78
C ALA A 61 31.15 -20.51 5.60
N ALA A 62 32.23 -19.73 5.73
CA ALA A 62 32.20 -18.29 5.48
C ALA A 62 32.01 -18.00 3.99
N VAL A 63 32.71 -18.74 3.13
CA VAL A 63 32.56 -18.66 1.67
C VAL A 63 31.11 -18.98 1.26
N ILE A 64 30.55 -20.09 1.75
CA ILE A 64 29.15 -20.48 1.46
C ILE A 64 28.17 -19.40 1.91
N ARG A 65 28.35 -18.83 3.12
CA ARG A 65 27.49 -17.73 3.59
C ARG A 65 27.59 -16.51 2.70
N SER A 66 28.80 -16.09 2.32
CA SER A 66 28.99 -14.93 1.43
C SER A 66 28.31 -15.11 0.07
N LEU A 67 28.38 -16.31 -0.51
CA LEU A 67 27.75 -16.63 -1.79
C LEU A 67 26.23 -16.64 -1.67
N ILE A 68 25.69 -17.15 -0.55
CA ILE A 68 24.25 -17.10 -0.27
C ILE A 68 23.82 -15.65 -0.07
N ASP A 69 24.53 -14.87 0.74
CA ASP A 69 24.21 -13.48 1.01
C ASP A 69 24.22 -12.64 -0.27
N GLU A 70 25.23 -12.81 -1.13
CA GLU A 70 25.31 -12.14 -2.44
C GLU A 70 24.10 -12.44 -3.33
N ARG A 71 23.60 -13.68 -3.32
CA ARG A 71 22.46 -14.09 -4.16
C ARG A 71 21.11 -13.82 -3.54
N MET A 72 21.03 -13.76 -2.22
CA MET A 72 19.79 -13.48 -1.48
C MET A 72 19.55 -11.99 -1.27
N GLN A 73 20.60 -11.16 -1.38
CA GLN A 73 20.44 -9.72 -1.43
C GLN A 73 19.90 -9.31 -2.80
N VAL A 74 18.78 -8.60 -2.79
CA VAL A 74 18.33 -7.86 -3.96
C VAL A 74 19.29 -6.70 -4.14
N PRO A 75 20.03 -6.60 -5.27
CA PRO A 75 20.97 -5.50 -5.50
C PRO A 75 20.28 -4.15 -5.33
N ALA A 76 20.99 -3.16 -4.77
CA ALA A 76 20.42 -1.83 -4.55
C ALA A 76 19.92 -1.21 -5.87
N GLU A 77 20.60 -1.53 -6.97
CA GLU A 77 20.26 -1.11 -8.32
C GLU A 77 18.85 -1.57 -8.74
N VAL A 78 18.38 -2.72 -8.25
CA VAL A 78 17.02 -3.21 -8.54
C VAL A 78 15.96 -2.33 -7.87
N TRP A 79 16.26 -1.78 -6.69
CA TRP A 79 15.37 -0.85 -6.01
C TRP A 79 15.42 0.54 -6.64
N GLU A 80 16.62 1.03 -6.96
CA GLU A 80 16.84 2.35 -7.57
C GLU A 80 16.27 2.45 -8.99
N GLN A 81 16.34 1.37 -9.77
CA GLN A 81 15.81 1.33 -11.14
C GLN A 81 14.35 0.89 -11.20
N ASN A 82 13.70 0.65 -10.05
CA ASN A 82 12.31 0.21 -10.05
C ASN A 82 11.39 1.36 -10.50
N PRO A 83 10.72 1.27 -11.66
CA PRO A 83 9.86 2.34 -12.16
C PRO A 83 8.66 2.61 -11.24
N LEU A 84 8.26 1.65 -10.40
CA LEU A 84 7.19 1.83 -9.40
C LEU A 84 7.64 2.67 -8.21
N LEU A 85 8.95 2.78 -7.97
CA LEU A 85 9.55 3.58 -6.89
C LEU A 85 10.20 4.85 -7.43
N ALA A 86 10.05 5.13 -8.73
CA ALA A 86 10.52 6.36 -9.31
C ALA A 86 9.91 7.55 -8.57
N SER A 87 10.71 8.61 -8.41
CA SER A 87 10.21 9.84 -7.82
C SER A 87 8.99 10.33 -8.62
N PRO A 88 7.94 10.83 -7.94
CA PRO A 88 6.79 11.41 -8.63
C PRO A 88 7.26 12.48 -9.61
N ALA A 89 6.64 12.55 -10.79
CA ALA A 89 7.01 13.53 -11.82
C ALA A 89 6.95 14.99 -11.32
N ASP A 90 6.11 15.27 -10.32
CA ASP A 90 6.04 16.54 -9.61
C ASP A 90 6.04 16.30 -8.09
N PRO A 91 7.19 16.43 -7.41
CA PRO A 91 7.30 16.29 -5.95
C PRO A 91 6.52 17.37 -5.17
N GLY A 92 6.20 18.49 -5.82
CA GLY A 92 5.45 19.60 -5.25
C GLY A 92 3.93 19.51 -5.47
N PHE A 93 3.46 18.46 -6.17
CA PHE A 93 2.05 18.31 -6.48
C PHE A 93 1.22 18.13 -5.20
N VAL A 94 0.46 19.15 -4.84
CA VAL A 94 -0.53 19.08 -3.79
C VAL A 94 -1.88 18.72 -4.42
N GLY A 95 -2.19 17.43 -4.36
CA GLY A 95 -3.49 16.93 -4.80
C GLY A 95 -4.65 17.37 -3.89
N PRO A 96 -5.90 17.12 -4.30
CA PRO A 96 -7.07 17.32 -3.46
C PRO A 96 -6.95 16.53 -2.15
N ALA A 97 -7.36 17.13 -1.02
CA ALA A 97 -7.28 16.49 0.29
C ALA A 97 -8.11 15.19 0.41
N ASP A 98 -9.07 14.98 -0.50
CA ASP A 98 -9.89 13.79 -0.63
C ASP A 98 -9.49 12.88 -1.80
N GLY A 99 -8.34 13.13 -2.44
CA GLY A 99 -7.89 12.39 -3.61
C GLY A 99 -7.80 10.88 -3.38
N ALA A 100 -7.34 10.44 -2.21
CA ALA A 100 -7.22 9.02 -1.87
C ALA A 100 -8.59 8.32 -1.78
N ILE A 101 -9.60 8.99 -1.22
CA ILE A 101 -10.93 8.41 -0.97
C ILE A 101 -11.90 8.62 -2.14
N ASN A 102 -11.63 9.61 -3.00
CA ASN A 102 -12.42 9.97 -4.17
C ASN A 102 -11.60 9.88 -5.47
N HIS A 103 -10.64 8.95 -5.56
CA HIS A 103 -9.76 8.85 -6.73
C HIS A 103 -10.54 8.65 -8.03
N ASP A 104 -11.59 7.82 -8.03
CA ASP A 104 -12.45 7.61 -9.20
C ASP A 104 -13.09 8.91 -9.73
N HIS A 105 -13.35 9.89 -8.85
CA HIS A 105 -13.87 11.18 -9.27
C HIS A 105 -12.82 11.98 -10.03
N TYR A 106 -11.57 11.96 -9.56
CA TYR A 106 -10.48 12.73 -10.16
C TYR A 106 -9.87 12.05 -11.38
N VAL A 107 -9.86 10.71 -11.43
CA VAL A 107 -9.30 9.95 -12.56
C VAL A 107 -10.34 9.72 -13.65
N HIS A 108 -11.58 9.38 -13.28
CA HIS A 108 -12.61 8.95 -14.22
C HIS A 108 -13.80 9.92 -14.34
N GLY A 109 -13.80 11.03 -13.59
CA GLY A 109 -14.90 12.00 -13.61
C GLY A 109 -16.19 11.49 -12.97
N THR A 110 -16.13 10.37 -12.22
CA THR A 110 -17.30 9.82 -11.54
C THR A 110 -17.76 10.72 -10.38
N PRO A 111 -19.01 10.61 -9.90
CA PRO A 111 -19.47 11.39 -8.76
C PRO A 111 -18.69 11.02 -7.48
N ARG A 112 -18.42 12.01 -6.63
CA ARG A 112 -17.72 11.76 -5.35
C ARG A 112 -18.50 10.80 -4.48
N ARG A 113 -17.79 9.81 -3.92
CA ARG A 113 -18.35 8.84 -2.97
C ARG A 113 -18.32 9.34 -1.53
N TRP A 114 -17.36 10.18 -1.19
CA TRP A 114 -17.19 10.73 0.15
C TRP A 114 -17.21 12.25 0.14
N ILE A 115 -17.89 12.85 1.11
CA ILE A 115 -17.94 14.30 1.29
C ILE A 115 -17.63 14.67 2.73
N LYS A 116 -16.88 15.77 2.91
CA LYS A 116 -16.61 16.33 4.23
C LYS A 116 -17.80 17.20 4.63
N ARG A 117 -18.44 16.88 5.76
CA ARG A 117 -19.49 17.72 6.38
C ARG A 117 -19.21 17.87 7.86
N ARG A 118 -19.15 19.11 8.36
CA ARG A 118 -18.85 19.41 9.78
C ARG A 118 -17.60 18.68 10.30
N GLY A 119 -16.56 18.62 9.48
CA GLY A 119 -15.28 17.99 9.83
C GLY A 119 -15.25 16.45 9.74
N ARG A 120 -16.34 15.77 9.39
CA ARG A 120 -16.40 14.31 9.24
C ARG A 120 -16.59 13.91 7.78
N TRP A 121 -15.95 12.82 7.37
CA TRP A 121 -16.19 12.20 6.07
C TRP A 121 -17.44 11.33 6.13
N LEU A 122 -18.42 11.66 5.31
CA LEU A 122 -19.68 10.94 5.17
C LEU A 122 -19.81 10.42 3.75
N GLU A 123 -20.48 9.28 3.59
CA GLU A 123 -20.85 8.78 2.27
C GLU A 123 -21.80 9.77 1.57
N ALA A 124 -21.58 9.94 0.28
CA ALA A 124 -22.38 10.80 -0.57
C ALA A 124 -23.83 10.31 -0.64
N PRO A 125 -24.81 11.23 -0.78
CA PRO A 125 -26.19 10.84 -1.07
C PRO A 125 -26.27 9.97 -2.32
N PRO A 126 -27.27 9.08 -2.44
CA PRO A 126 -27.44 8.28 -3.66
C PRO A 126 -27.66 9.20 -4.87
N LEU A 127 -27.12 8.76 -6.01
CA LEU A 127 -27.27 9.46 -7.28
C LEU A 127 -28.75 9.44 -7.73
N PRO A 128 -29.22 10.52 -8.37
CA PRO A 128 -30.46 10.49 -9.13
C PRO A 128 -30.45 9.37 -10.17
N ALA A 129 -31.59 8.73 -10.41
CA ALA A 129 -31.70 7.63 -11.38
C ALA A 129 -31.33 8.05 -12.82
N ASP A 130 -31.49 9.34 -13.12
CA ASP A 130 -31.21 9.97 -14.40
C ASP A 130 -29.88 10.77 -14.41
N TYR A 131 -29.00 10.57 -13.42
CA TYR A 131 -27.77 11.35 -13.28
C TYR A 131 -26.90 11.38 -14.55
N TYR A 132 -26.72 10.23 -15.21
CA TYR A 132 -25.88 10.13 -16.41
C TYR A 132 -26.60 10.52 -17.70
N THR A 133 -27.93 10.65 -17.68
CA THR A 133 -28.75 10.87 -18.88
C THR A 133 -29.37 12.26 -18.92
N ASN A 134 -29.49 12.94 -17.78
CA ASN A 134 -30.08 14.26 -17.64
C ASN A 134 -29.09 15.27 -17.07
N PRO A 135 -28.54 16.19 -17.89
CA PRO A 135 -27.59 17.21 -17.46
C PRO A 135 -28.11 18.12 -16.33
N ALA A 136 -29.43 18.39 -16.29
CA ALA A 136 -30.01 19.23 -15.24
C ALA A 136 -29.98 18.53 -13.87
N SER A 137 -30.24 17.23 -13.84
CA SER A 137 -30.18 16.40 -12.62
C SER A 137 -28.75 16.25 -12.11
N ALA A 138 -27.78 16.05 -13.01
CA ALA A 138 -26.36 16.06 -12.67
C ALA A 138 -25.94 17.38 -12.03
N ALA A 139 -26.20 18.51 -12.69
CA ALA A 139 -25.83 19.83 -12.19
C ALA A 139 -26.54 20.21 -10.88
N ALA A 140 -27.76 19.71 -10.64
CA ALA A 140 -28.46 19.90 -9.37
C ALA A 140 -27.82 19.07 -8.24
N TYR A 141 -27.41 17.84 -8.53
CA TYR A 141 -26.71 16.98 -7.58
C TYR A 141 -25.35 17.57 -7.22
N ASP A 142 -24.54 17.96 -8.20
CA ASP A 142 -23.19 18.51 -7.97
C ASP A 142 -23.23 19.78 -7.11
N ARG A 143 -24.15 20.70 -7.40
CA ARG A 143 -24.36 21.90 -6.57
C ARG A 143 -24.71 21.57 -5.11
N LYS A 144 -25.50 20.52 -4.87
CA LYS A 144 -25.85 20.06 -3.51
C LYS A 144 -24.65 19.46 -2.79
N MET A 145 -23.69 18.89 -3.53
CA MET A 145 -22.46 18.33 -2.99
C MET A 145 -21.45 19.42 -2.60
N GLU A 146 -21.44 20.54 -3.31
CA GLU A 146 -20.59 21.70 -3.01
C GLU A 146 -21.07 22.53 -1.81
N GLN A 147 -22.39 22.66 -1.63
CA GLN A 147 -23.00 23.42 -0.52
C GLN A 147 -22.78 22.80 0.88
N GLY A 148 -22.22 21.59 0.95
CA GLY A 148 -21.97 20.88 2.21
C GLY A 148 -20.52 20.93 2.72
N ARG A 149 -19.61 21.59 1.99
CA ARG A 149 -18.19 21.71 2.35
C ARG A 149 -17.95 22.57 3.58
#